data_AF-A0A972EZS4-F1
#
_entry.id   AF-A0A972EZS4-F1
#
_cell.length_a   1.000
_cell.length_b   1.000
_cell.length_c   1.000
_cell.angle_alpha   90.00
_cell.angle_beta   90.00
_cell.angle_gamma   90.00
#
_symmetry.space_group_name_H-M   'P 1'
#
loop_
_entity.id
_entity.type
_entity.pdbx_description
1 polymer ?
#
loop_
_entity_poly.entity_id
_entity_poly.type
_entity_poly.pdbx_seq_one_letter_code
_entity_poly.pdbx_strand_id
1 'polypeptide(L)'
;MTKETDDRKRTHLRLVVNNPEKRNPREDDYIGLDDLVARRDELRPLFYRDMDRVHGKAYGVVERFLAAKGWPYGLDPHYGKPVVLPAALVCPEVLAHEMDPRDEALLFVAEDMTGRGLCLSLEMILPFYSDDEAVMENALLYSPLFQYGTMFLEENRQDGLLDLIYRIAFPLYPPALSSRILERLFAVAAQEIADALQSFSGYPED
;
A
#
# COMPACT_ATOMS: atom_id res chain seq x y z
N MET A 1 50.06 10.46 -5.66
CA MET A 1 49.36 9.20 -5.95
C MET A 1 48.01 9.25 -5.25
N THR A 2 47.06 9.90 -5.90
CA THR A 2 45.63 9.89 -5.52
C THR A 2 45.05 8.59 -6.05
N LYS A 3 44.63 7.70 -5.15
CA LYS A 3 43.81 6.54 -5.53
C LYS A 3 42.43 7.10 -5.87
N GLU A 4 42.15 7.21 -7.17
CA GLU A 4 40.80 7.23 -7.70
C GLU A 4 40.09 5.97 -7.16
N THR A 5 39.25 6.16 -6.15
CA THR A 5 38.24 5.18 -5.79
C THR A 5 37.20 5.22 -6.90
N ASP A 6 37.22 4.15 -7.67
CA ASP A 6 36.38 3.85 -8.82
C ASP A 6 34.89 3.88 -8.43
N ASP A 7 34.20 4.99 -8.74
CA ASP A 7 32.73 5.17 -8.62
C ASP A 7 31.92 4.26 -9.57
N ARG A 8 32.57 3.29 -10.23
CA ARG A 8 31.93 2.34 -11.16
C ARG A 8 31.44 1.05 -10.52
N LYS A 9 31.44 0.95 -9.20
CA LYS A 9 30.68 -0.10 -8.49
C LYS A 9 29.35 0.45 -8.02
N ARG A 10 28.50 0.81 -8.98
CA ARG A 10 27.06 1.00 -8.77
C ARG A 10 26.53 -0.26 -8.09
N THR A 11 26.06 -0.14 -6.86
CA THR A 11 25.28 -1.22 -6.24
C THR A 11 23.91 -1.18 -6.89
N HIS A 12 23.72 -2.11 -7.82
CA HIS A 12 22.56 -2.27 -8.69
C HIS A 12 21.24 -2.38 -7.91
N LEU A 13 20.17 -2.01 -8.62
CA LEU A 13 18.76 -2.16 -8.26
C LEU A 13 18.54 -3.47 -7.50
N ARG A 14 18.00 -3.34 -6.29
CA ARG A 14 17.61 -4.48 -5.48
C ARG A 14 16.11 -4.40 -5.31
N LEU A 15 15.46 -5.47 -5.73
CA LEU A 15 14.06 -5.75 -5.44
C LEU A 15 14.01 -6.28 -4.00
N VAL A 16 13.66 -5.41 -3.08
CA VAL A 16 13.60 -5.62 -1.64
C VAL A 16 12.51 -4.68 -1.15
N VAL A 17 11.26 -5.11 -1.24
CA VAL A 17 10.31 -4.58 -0.29
C VAL A 17 10.90 -4.88 1.07
N ASN A 18 11.03 -3.84 1.91
CA ASN A 18 11.48 -3.94 3.29
C ASN A 18 12.97 -4.33 3.40
N ASN A 19 13.88 -3.35 3.56
CA ASN A 19 15.31 -3.58 3.81
C ASN A 19 15.57 -3.85 5.30
N PRO A 20 15.58 -5.12 5.77
CA PRO A 20 15.73 -5.43 7.19
C PRO A 20 17.08 -4.99 7.77
N GLU A 21 18.09 -4.75 6.93
CA GLU A 21 19.43 -4.33 7.38
C GLU A 21 19.48 -2.84 7.76
N LYS A 22 18.60 -2.01 7.18
CA LYS A 22 18.53 -0.56 7.47
C LYS A 22 17.41 -0.19 8.44
N ARG A 23 16.47 -1.11 8.73
CA ARG A 23 15.40 -0.89 9.70
C ARG A 23 15.95 -0.52 11.07
N ASN A 24 15.50 0.62 11.59
CA ASN A 24 15.76 1.02 12.97
C ASN A 24 14.76 0.27 13.89
N PRO A 25 15.21 -0.69 14.74
CA PRO A 25 14.31 -1.56 15.51
C PRO A 25 13.68 -0.86 16.73
N ARG A 26 13.78 0.47 16.84
CA ARG A 26 13.56 1.20 18.08
C ARG A 26 12.29 2.05 18.13
N GLU A 27 11.58 2.28 17.02
CA GLU A 27 10.37 3.10 17.05
C GLU A 27 9.20 2.52 16.25
N ASP A 28 8.03 2.67 16.89
CA ASP A 28 6.65 2.36 16.55
C ASP A 28 6.09 0.94 16.78
N ASP A 29 4.86 0.94 17.35
CA ASP A 29 3.94 -0.17 17.58
C ASP A 29 3.51 -0.85 16.25
N TYR A 30 4.46 -1.22 15.40
CA TYR A 30 4.18 -1.93 14.16
C TYR A 30 3.69 -3.34 14.48
N ILE A 31 2.48 -3.65 14.01
CA ILE A 31 1.89 -4.98 14.11
C ILE A 31 1.86 -5.56 12.70
N GLY A 32 2.62 -6.63 12.47
CA GLY A 32 2.64 -7.27 11.15
C GLY A 32 1.30 -7.91 10.79
N LEU A 33 1.02 -8.05 9.50
CA LEU A 33 -0.22 -8.64 8.99
C LEU A 33 -0.62 -9.96 9.66
N ASP A 34 0.31 -10.89 9.86
CA ASP A 34 0.02 -12.18 10.50
C ASP A 34 -0.54 -12.01 11.92
N ASP A 35 0.06 -11.10 12.70
CA ASP A 35 -0.39 -10.78 14.06
C ASP A 35 -1.72 -10.01 14.04
N LEU A 36 -1.91 -9.09 13.08
CA LEU A 36 -3.18 -8.38 12.90
C LEU A 36 -4.32 -9.36 12.56
N VAL A 37 -4.07 -10.36 11.72
CA VAL A 37 -5.04 -11.40 11.35
C VAL A 37 -5.33 -12.30 12.55
N ALA A 38 -4.28 -12.78 13.26
CA ALA A 38 -4.42 -13.68 14.38
C ALA A 38 -5.14 -13.03 15.58
N ARG A 39 -4.87 -11.76 15.83
CA ARG A 39 -5.42 -10.98 16.96
C ARG A 39 -6.58 -10.07 16.57
N ARG A 40 -7.12 -10.24 15.35
CA ARG A 40 -8.14 -9.34 14.77
C ARG A 40 -9.32 -9.07 15.71
N ASP A 41 -9.85 -10.12 16.35
CA ASP A 41 -11.01 -9.97 17.23
C ASP A 41 -10.68 -9.21 18.53
N GLU A 42 -9.43 -9.33 19.01
CA GLU A 42 -8.92 -8.57 20.16
C GLU A 42 -8.66 -7.10 19.82
N LEU A 43 -8.18 -6.84 18.60
CA LEU A 43 -7.86 -5.49 18.11
C LEU A 43 -9.10 -4.74 17.62
N ARG A 44 -10.16 -5.43 17.20
CA ARG A 44 -11.39 -4.83 16.66
C ARG A 44 -11.97 -3.71 17.57
N PRO A 45 -12.09 -3.86 18.90
CA PRO A 45 -12.56 -2.78 19.76
C PRO A 45 -11.67 -1.54 19.76
N LEU A 46 -10.35 -1.72 19.61
CA LEU A 46 -9.39 -0.60 19.49
C LEU A 46 -9.53 0.09 18.14
N PHE A 47 -9.68 -0.70 17.07
CA PHE A 47 -9.88 -0.22 15.71
C PHE A 47 -11.11 0.70 15.61
N TYR A 48 -12.25 0.26 16.13
CA TYR A 48 -13.50 1.04 16.08
C TYR A 48 -13.61 2.13 17.16
N ARG A 49 -12.64 2.27 18.05
CA ARG A 49 -12.66 3.29 19.11
C ARG A 49 -12.74 4.69 18.50
N ASP A 50 -13.60 5.54 19.06
CA ASP A 50 -13.80 6.95 18.64
C ASP A 50 -14.20 7.15 17.17
N MET A 51 -14.59 6.06 16.48
CA MET A 51 -15.04 6.12 15.09
C MET A 51 -16.51 6.50 15.03
N ASP A 52 -16.86 7.43 14.14
CA ASP A 52 -18.26 7.80 13.96
C ASP A 52 -19.09 6.65 13.34
N ARG A 53 -20.41 6.83 13.37
CA ARG A 53 -21.35 5.82 12.89
C ARG A 53 -21.24 5.54 11.39
N VAL A 54 -20.84 6.53 10.59
CA VAL A 54 -20.80 6.43 9.12
C VAL A 54 -19.54 5.66 8.69
N HIS A 55 -18.38 6.03 9.23
CA HIS A 55 -17.13 5.29 9.08
C HIS A 55 -17.26 3.86 9.61
N GLY A 56 -17.83 3.67 10.81
CA GLY A 56 -18.02 2.34 11.39
C GLY A 56 -18.91 1.43 10.54
N LYS A 57 -19.94 1.98 9.88
CA LYS A 57 -20.75 1.22 8.92
C LYS A 57 -19.96 0.85 7.66
N ALA A 58 -19.14 1.75 7.14
CA ALA A 58 -18.33 1.49 5.96
C ALA A 58 -17.32 0.36 6.22
N TYR A 59 -16.53 0.46 7.30
CA TYR A 59 -15.64 -0.64 7.69
C TYR A 59 -16.39 -1.95 7.97
N GLY A 60 -17.58 -1.88 8.56
CA GLY A 60 -18.43 -3.06 8.72
C GLY A 60 -18.86 -3.71 7.38
N VAL A 61 -19.03 -2.92 6.31
CA VAL A 61 -19.26 -3.46 4.95
C VAL A 61 -17.99 -4.11 4.40
N VAL A 62 -16.82 -3.49 4.60
CA VAL A 62 -15.51 -4.03 4.22
C VAL A 62 -15.28 -5.39 4.87
N GLU A 63 -15.41 -5.48 6.20
CA GLU A 63 -15.20 -6.74 6.93
C GLU A 63 -16.12 -7.86 6.43
N ARG A 64 -17.42 -7.57 6.23
CA ARG A 64 -18.37 -8.56 5.70
C ARG A 64 -18.00 -9.00 4.28
N PHE A 65 -17.54 -8.08 3.44
CA PHE A 65 -17.11 -8.40 2.08
C PHE A 65 -15.89 -9.33 2.09
N LEU A 66 -14.86 -8.98 2.87
CA LEU A 66 -13.63 -9.77 2.97
C LEU A 66 -13.88 -11.14 3.59
N ALA A 67 -14.70 -11.21 4.64
CA ALA A 67 -15.12 -12.48 5.23
C ALA A 67 -15.89 -13.36 4.23
N ALA A 68 -16.78 -12.78 3.42
CA ALA A 68 -17.51 -13.51 2.38
C ALA A 68 -16.60 -14.02 1.25
N LYS A 69 -15.51 -13.30 0.95
CA LYS A 69 -14.46 -13.72 0.00
C LYS A 69 -13.52 -14.78 0.59
N GLY A 70 -13.50 -14.95 1.92
CA GLY A 70 -12.55 -15.81 2.63
C GLY A 70 -11.13 -15.24 2.66
N TRP A 71 -10.98 -13.92 2.51
CA TRP A 71 -9.67 -13.29 2.49
C TRP A 71 -9.18 -13.01 3.92
N PRO A 72 -7.94 -13.39 4.29
CA PRO A 72 -7.33 -12.91 5.52
C PRO A 72 -7.18 -11.38 5.46
N TYR A 73 -7.47 -10.74 6.58
CA TYR A 73 -7.32 -9.29 6.72
C TYR A 73 -7.06 -8.93 8.18
N GLY A 74 -6.24 -7.90 8.38
CA GLY A 74 -5.93 -7.28 9.65
C GLY A 74 -6.74 -6.02 9.90
N LEU A 75 -6.93 -5.67 11.17
CA LEU A 75 -7.49 -4.39 11.60
C LEU A 75 -6.44 -3.66 12.44
N ASP A 76 -5.75 -2.68 11.86
CA ASP A 76 -4.72 -1.94 12.57
C ASP A 76 -5.36 -0.77 13.34
N PRO A 77 -5.33 -0.76 14.69
CA PRO A 77 -5.91 0.33 15.46
C PRO A 77 -5.05 1.61 15.45
N HIS A 78 -3.84 1.56 14.92
CA HIS A 78 -2.90 2.67 14.81
C HIS A 78 -3.11 3.45 13.49
N TYR A 79 -2.33 4.52 13.33
CA TYR A 79 -2.16 5.35 12.12
C TYR A 79 -3.24 5.22 11.03
N GLY A 80 -4.26 6.09 11.05
CA GLY A 80 -5.28 6.14 9.99
C GLY A 80 -6.29 4.99 9.98
N LYS A 81 -6.10 3.98 10.82
CA LYS A 81 -6.97 2.81 11.00
C LYS A 81 -7.21 2.00 9.71
N PRO A 82 -6.14 1.52 9.02
CA PRO A 82 -6.30 0.73 7.81
C PRO A 82 -6.85 -0.67 8.09
N VAL A 83 -7.60 -1.18 7.12
CA VAL A 83 -7.75 -2.62 6.94
C VAL A 83 -6.56 -3.10 6.11
N VAL A 84 -5.77 -4.00 6.67
CA VAL A 84 -4.52 -4.50 6.07
C VAL A 84 -4.80 -5.83 5.37
N LEU A 85 -4.38 -5.96 4.11
CA LEU A 85 -4.61 -7.12 3.26
C LEU A 85 -3.28 -7.61 2.68
N PRO A 86 -3.10 -8.92 2.42
CA PRO A 86 -1.99 -9.36 1.59
C PRO A 86 -2.11 -8.76 0.19
N ALA A 87 -1.07 -8.10 -0.31
CA ALA A 87 -1.02 -7.48 -1.63
C ALA A 87 -1.33 -8.51 -2.74
N ALA A 88 -0.82 -9.74 -2.60
CA ALA A 88 -1.06 -10.83 -3.56
C ALA A 88 -2.52 -11.28 -3.68
N LEU A 89 -3.40 -10.95 -2.71
CA LEU A 89 -4.84 -11.18 -2.84
C LEU A 89 -5.52 -10.06 -3.64
N VAL A 90 -5.00 -8.84 -3.56
CA VAL A 90 -5.49 -7.70 -4.32
C VAL A 90 -5.04 -7.78 -5.78
N CYS A 91 -3.76 -8.08 -6.02
CA CYS A 91 -3.14 -8.17 -7.33
C CYS A 91 -2.15 -9.35 -7.33
N PRO A 92 -2.51 -10.54 -7.83
CA PRO A 92 -1.61 -11.71 -7.85
C PRO A 92 -0.33 -11.51 -8.66
N GLU A 93 -0.35 -10.63 -9.65
CA GLU A 93 0.76 -10.29 -10.55
C GLU A 93 1.97 -9.77 -9.78
N VAL A 94 1.77 -9.21 -8.58
CA VAL A 94 2.85 -8.78 -7.67
C VAL A 94 3.90 -9.87 -7.44
N LEU A 95 3.48 -11.14 -7.36
CA LEU A 95 4.39 -12.27 -7.13
C LEU A 95 5.34 -12.52 -8.30
N ALA A 96 4.95 -12.14 -9.52
CA ALA A 96 5.80 -12.23 -10.70
C ALA A 96 6.86 -11.11 -10.74
N HIS A 97 6.67 -10.06 -9.93
CA HIS A 97 7.56 -8.91 -9.79
C HIS A 97 8.31 -8.94 -8.45
N GLU A 98 8.58 -10.14 -7.93
CA GLU A 98 9.39 -10.37 -6.73
C GLU A 98 8.88 -9.67 -5.44
N MET A 99 7.59 -9.30 -5.37
CA MET A 99 6.99 -8.89 -4.09
C MET A 99 7.02 -10.03 -3.09
N ASP A 100 7.30 -9.67 -1.84
CA ASP A 100 7.20 -10.61 -0.73
C ASP A 100 5.70 -10.93 -0.53
N PRO A 101 5.31 -12.20 -0.34
CA PRO A 101 3.94 -12.56 0.01
C PRO A 101 3.40 -11.86 1.26
N ARG A 102 4.28 -11.29 2.09
CA ARG A 102 3.98 -10.48 3.28
C ARG A 102 3.71 -9.01 2.96
N ASP A 103 3.90 -8.58 1.72
CA ASP A 103 3.62 -7.20 1.33
C ASP A 103 2.14 -6.88 1.48
N GLU A 104 1.86 -5.65 1.88
CA GLU A 104 0.57 -5.24 2.40
C GLU A 104 -0.11 -4.25 1.45
N ALA A 105 -1.41 -4.44 1.24
CA ALA A 105 -2.30 -3.44 0.69
C ALA A 105 -3.14 -2.85 1.84
N LEU A 106 -3.18 -1.53 1.92
CA LEU A 106 -3.83 -0.78 2.99
C LEU A 106 -5.13 -0.17 2.45
N LEU A 107 -6.25 -0.53 3.06
CA LEU A 107 -7.57 -0.03 2.69
C LEU A 107 -8.08 0.93 3.76
N PHE A 108 -8.34 2.17 3.37
CA PHE A 108 -8.80 3.25 4.24
C PHE A 108 -10.18 3.73 3.85
N VAL A 109 -10.96 4.11 4.87
CA VAL A 109 -12.16 4.93 4.70
C VAL A 109 -11.91 6.26 5.40
N ALA A 110 -11.87 7.34 4.63
CA ALA A 110 -11.67 8.70 5.11
C ALA A 110 -12.87 9.59 4.77
N GLU A 111 -12.95 10.77 5.37
CA GLU A 111 -13.85 11.82 4.89
C GLU A 111 -13.43 12.30 3.51
N ASP A 112 -14.40 12.64 2.66
CA ASP A 112 -14.08 13.33 1.41
C ASP A 112 -13.65 14.78 1.66
N MET A 113 -13.02 15.40 0.67
CA MET A 113 -12.54 16.79 0.75
C MET A 113 -13.64 17.83 1.01
N THR A 114 -14.91 17.45 0.90
CA THR A 114 -16.06 18.32 1.14
C THR A 114 -16.61 18.19 2.56
N GLY A 115 -16.17 17.19 3.32
CA GLY A 115 -16.69 16.82 4.64
C GLY A 115 -18.14 16.31 4.59
N ARG A 116 -18.65 15.91 3.42
CA ARG A 116 -20.05 15.50 3.21
C ARG A 116 -20.21 14.07 2.74
N GLY A 117 -19.12 13.44 2.34
CA GLY A 117 -19.07 12.05 1.90
C GLY A 117 -17.90 11.33 2.51
N LEU A 118 -17.73 10.07 2.09
CA LEU A 118 -16.56 9.28 2.42
C LEU A 118 -15.70 9.10 1.17
N CYS A 119 -14.44 8.76 1.37
CA CYS A 119 -13.53 8.33 0.33
C CYS A 119 -12.99 6.95 0.72
N LEU A 120 -13.09 5.99 -0.19
CA LEU A 120 -12.48 4.68 -0.04
C LEU A 120 -11.15 4.68 -0.79
N SER A 121 -10.05 4.54 -0.06
CA SER A 121 -8.70 4.56 -0.61
C SER A 121 -8.03 3.20 -0.44
N LEU A 122 -7.37 2.70 -1.48
CA LEU A 122 -6.46 1.56 -1.40
C LEU A 122 -5.07 2.04 -1.73
N GLU A 123 -4.11 1.69 -0.89
CA GLU A 123 -2.69 2.02 -1.03
C GLU A 123 -1.86 0.76 -1.04
N MET A 124 -0.84 0.74 -1.89
CA MET A 124 0.13 -0.35 -1.94
C MET A 124 1.51 0.24 -2.19
N ILE A 125 2.48 -0.17 -1.38
CA ILE A 125 3.88 0.08 -1.66
C ILE A 125 4.25 -0.82 -2.84
N LEU A 126 4.67 -0.21 -3.94
CA LEU A 126 5.15 -0.95 -5.10
C LEU A 126 6.54 -1.53 -4.80
N PRO A 127 6.91 -2.66 -5.41
CA PRO A 127 8.21 -3.28 -5.24
C PRO A 127 9.30 -2.56 -6.05
N PHE A 128 9.30 -1.23 -5.99
CA PHE A 128 10.19 -0.35 -6.72
C PHE A 128 10.77 0.67 -5.75
N TYR A 129 12.06 0.53 -5.43
CA TYR A 129 12.82 1.50 -4.66
C TYR A 129 14.27 1.59 -5.17
N SER A 130 14.95 2.67 -4.83
CA SER A 130 16.36 2.90 -5.14
C SER A 130 16.97 3.76 -4.05
N ASP A 131 18.22 3.47 -3.66
CA ASP A 131 19.01 4.34 -2.78
C ASP A 131 19.42 5.66 -3.50
N ASP A 132 19.21 5.76 -4.82
CA ASP A 132 19.38 6.98 -5.62
C ASP A 132 18.03 7.69 -5.81
N GLU A 133 17.84 8.81 -5.10
CA GLU A 133 16.63 9.63 -5.18
C GLU A 133 16.32 10.09 -6.61
N ALA A 134 17.33 10.37 -7.45
CA ALA A 134 17.10 10.81 -8.82
C ALA A 134 16.48 9.70 -9.69
N VAL A 135 16.78 8.44 -9.40
CA VAL A 135 16.14 7.30 -10.06
C VAL A 135 14.67 7.19 -9.64
N MET A 136 14.38 7.40 -8.35
CA MET A 136 13.01 7.40 -7.82
C MET A 136 12.16 8.52 -8.40
N GLU A 137 12.72 9.74 -8.48
CA GLU A 137 12.06 10.87 -9.12
C GLU A 137 11.77 10.60 -10.60
N ASN A 138 12.73 10.06 -11.35
CA ASN A 138 12.52 9.69 -12.75
C ASN A 138 11.47 8.59 -12.92
N ALA A 139 11.45 7.61 -12.03
CA ALA A 139 10.42 6.57 -12.02
C ALA A 139 9.03 7.19 -11.86
N LEU A 140 8.85 8.09 -10.89
CA LEU A 140 7.60 8.81 -10.71
C LEU A 140 7.25 9.67 -11.94
N LEU A 141 8.20 10.43 -12.48
CA LEU A 141 7.96 11.40 -13.56
C LEU A 141 7.59 10.76 -14.90
N TYR A 142 8.13 9.59 -15.21
CA TYR A 142 7.87 8.89 -16.48
C TYR A 142 6.92 7.70 -16.34
N SER A 143 6.35 7.50 -15.15
CA SER A 143 5.32 6.51 -14.92
C SER A 143 4.02 6.81 -15.70
N PRO A 144 3.20 5.80 -16.02
CA PRO A 144 1.95 6.00 -16.74
C PRO A 144 0.95 6.83 -15.92
N LEU A 145 0.16 7.64 -16.62
CA LEU A 145 -1.01 8.29 -16.00
C LEU A 145 -2.16 7.29 -15.94
N PHE A 146 -2.55 6.93 -14.71
CA PHE A 146 -3.69 6.05 -14.45
C PHE A 146 -5.00 6.82 -14.38
N GLN A 147 -6.11 6.13 -14.65
CA GLN A 147 -7.42 6.76 -14.69
C GLN A 147 -7.98 6.97 -13.28
N TYR A 148 -7.73 6.02 -12.37
CA TYR A 148 -8.31 6.02 -11.03
C TYR A 148 -7.27 6.15 -9.92
N GLY A 149 -6.03 5.71 -10.15
CA GLY A 149 -4.95 5.85 -9.19
C GLY A 149 -3.95 6.95 -9.47
N THR A 150 -3.12 7.22 -8.47
CA THR A 150 -1.96 8.11 -8.52
C THR A 150 -0.76 7.41 -7.90
N MET A 151 0.42 7.72 -8.42
CA MET A 151 1.69 7.37 -7.77
C MET A 151 2.25 8.58 -7.05
N PHE A 152 2.99 8.33 -5.98
CA PHE A 152 3.80 9.33 -5.29
C PHE A 152 4.95 8.64 -4.56
N LEU A 153 5.94 9.44 -4.16
CA LEU A 153 7.05 9.00 -3.34
C LEU A 153 6.78 9.43 -1.89
N GLU A 154 7.06 8.53 -0.95
CA GLU A 154 7.03 8.83 0.48
C GLU A 154 8.30 8.29 1.13
N GLU A 155 8.90 9.06 2.04
CA GLU A 155 10.05 8.59 2.81
C GLU A 155 9.59 7.56 3.84
N ASN A 156 10.12 6.35 3.73
CA ASN A 156 9.93 5.29 4.70
C ASN A 156 10.62 5.66 6.01
N ARG A 157 9.82 5.85 7.05
CA ARG A 157 10.33 6.27 8.35
C ARG A 157 11.24 5.25 9.03
N GLN A 158 11.20 3.98 8.62
CA GLN A 158 11.96 2.90 9.26
C GLN A 158 13.42 2.85 8.79
N ASP A 159 13.70 3.22 7.54
CA ASP A 159 15.03 3.14 6.93
C ASP A 159 15.49 4.41 6.19
N GLY A 160 14.61 5.41 6.04
CA GLY A 160 14.89 6.69 5.37
C GLY A 160 14.94 6.60 3.85
N LEU A 161 14.49 5.49 3.25
CA LEU A 161 14.43 5.32 1.79
C LEU A 161 13.12 5.84 1.21
N LEU A 162 13.12 6.17 -0.08
CA LEU A 162 11.89 6.55 -0.77
C LEU A 162 11.14 5.30 -1.25
N ASP A 163 9.91 5.15 -0.75
CA ASP A 163 8.95 4.16 -1.22
C ASP A 163 8.12 4.74 -2.37
N LEU A 164 7.97 3.98 -3.45
CA LEU A 164 7.01 4.31 -4.50
C LEU A 164 5.63 3.73 -4.14
N ILE A 165 4.66 4.59 -3.89
CA ILE A 165 3.33 4.21 -3.42
C ILE A 165 2.32 4.40 -4.54
N TYR A 166 1.46 3.40 -4.73
CA TYR A 166 0.30 3.47 -5.59
C TYR A 166 -0.97 3.64 -4.76
N ARG A 167 -1.76 4.68 -5.04
CA ARG A 167 -3.02 4.97 -4.34
C ARG A 167 -4.18 5.09 -5.31
N ILE A 168 -5.26 4.34 -5.09
CA ILE A 168 -6.55 4.52 -5.76
C ILE A 168 -7.57 5.02 -4.76
N ALA A 169 -8.35 6.04 -5.13
CA ALA A 169 -9.34 6.64 -4.25
C ALA A 169 -10.71 6.80 -4.93
N PHE A 170 -11.75 6.27 -4.33
CA PHE A 170 -13.13 6.31 -4.83
C PHE A 170 -13.99 7.19 -3.92
N PRO A 171 -14.50 8.35 -4.40
CA PRO A 171 -15.45 9.13 -3.63
C PRO A 171 -16.77 8.36 -3.49
N LEU A 172 -17.29 8.29 -2.27
CA LEU A 172 -18.55 7.67 -1.91
C LEU A 172 -19.57 8.78 -1.60
N TYR A 173 -20.33 9.17 -2.64
CA TYR A 173 -21.43 10.14 -2.50
C TYR A 173 -22.72 9.63 -3.17
N PRO A 174 -23.84 9.46 -2.43
CA PRO A 174 -23.96 9.56 -0.97
C PRO A 174 -23.07 8.52 -0.25
N PRO A 175 -22.75 8.69 1.05
CA PRO A 175 -21.78 7.86 1.78
C PRO A 175 -22.34 6.45 2.06
N ALA A 176 -22.40 5.63 1.01
CA ALA A 176 -22.92 4.27 1.04
C ALA A 176 -21.92 3.35 0.36
N LEU A 177 -21.06 2.73 1.17
CA LEU A 177 -20.23 1.64 0.68
C LEU A 177 -21.09 0.40 0.43
N SER A 178 -20.85 -0.27 -0.69
CA SER A 178 -21.50 -1.53 -1.05
C SER A 178 -20.48 -2.55 -1.55
N SER A 179 -20.84 -3.83 -1.49
CA SER A 179 -19.99 -4.90 -2.03
C SER A 179 -19.65 -4.72 -3.51
N ARG A 180 -20.55 -4.15 -4.31
CA ARG A 180 -20.29 -3.87 -5.74
C ARG A 180 -19.23 -2.79 -5.94
N ILE A 181 -19.21 -1.79 -5.05
CA ILE A 181 -18.17 -0.75 -5.07
C ILE A 181 -16.83 -1.37 -4.69
N LEU A 182 -16.80 -2.26 -3.69
CA LEU A 182 -15.59 -3.00 -3.31
C LEU A 182 -15.09 -3.91 -4.44
N GLU A 183 -15.99 -4.65 -5.10
CA GLU A 183 -15.63 -5.46 -6.28
C GLU A 183 -15.02 -4.58 -7.38
N ARG A 184 -15.62 -3.43 -7.65
CA ARG A 184 -15.09 -2.50 -8.65
C ARG A 184 -13.73 -1.93 -8.24
N LEU A 185 -13.56 -1.53 -6.97
CA LEU A 185 -12.29 -1.03 -6.45
C LEU A 185 -11.20 -2.09 -6.64
N PHE A 186 -11.40 -3.32 -6.15
CA PHE A 186 -10.38 -4.37 -6.24
C PHE A 186 -10.08 -4.76 -7.69
N ALA A 187 -11.09 -4.76 -8.59
CA ALA A 187 -10.86 -5.01 -10.01
C ALA A 187 -10.04 -3.90 -10.69
N VAL A 188 -10.30 -2.64 -10.35
CA VAL A 188 -9.50 -1.50 -10.85
C VAL A 188 -8.09 -1.53 -10.26
N ALA A 189 -7.96 -1.82 -8.96
CA ALA A 189 -6.68 -1.94 -8.29
C ALA A 189 -5.81 -3.03 -8.91
N ALA A 190 -6.34 -4.24 -9.09
CA ALA A 190 -5.61 -5.33 -9.73
C ALA A 190 -5.07 -4.91 -11.12
N GLN A 191 -5.93 -4.32 -11.95
CA GLN A 191 -5.54 -3.90 -13.29
C GLN A 191 -4.49 -2.78 -13.28
N GLU A 192 -4.74 -1.67 -12.60
CA GLU A 192 -3.83 -0.52 -12.67
C GLU A 192 -2.50 -0.79 -11.95
N ILE A 193 -2.50 -1.61 -10.89
CA ILE A 193 -1.26 -2.08 -10.25
C ILE A 193 -0.47 -2.97 -11.21
N ALA A 194 -1.11 -3.94 -11.89
CA ALA A 194 -0.43 -4.79 -12.84
C ALA A 194 0.21 -3.96 -13.98
N ASP A 195 -0.52 -2.97 -14.49
CA ASP A 195 -0.03 -2.05 -15.52
C ASP A 195 1.15 -1.19 -15.00
N ALA A 196 1.09 -0.74 -13.74
CA ALA A 196 2.20 -0.02 -13.09
C ALA A 196 3.44 -0.90 -12.99
N LEU A 197 3.31 -2.11 -12.44
CA LEU A 197 4.39 -3.10 -12.32
C LEU A 197 5.03 -3.42 -13.68
N GLN A 198 4.20 -3.61 -14.71
CA GLN A 198 4.69 -3.83 -16.07
C GLN A 198 5.48 -2.64 -16.59
N SER A 199 5.03 -1.41 -16.35
CA SER A 199 5.77 -0.21 -16.75
C SER A 199 7.13 -0.12 -16.06
N PHE A 200 7.20 -0.47 -14.77
CA PHE A 200 8.46 -0.43 -14.02
C PHE A 200 9.44 -1.55 -14.40
N SER A 201 8.94 -2.71 -14.87
CA SER A 201 9.80 -3.78 -15.41
C SER A 201 10.62 -3.35 -16.63
N GLY A 202 10.25 -2.26 -17.29
CA GLY A 202 10.97 -1.71 -18.44
C GLY A 202 12.03 -0.66 -18.08
N TYR A 203 12.15 -0.25 -16.81
CA TYR A 203 13.22 0.67 -16.40
C TYR A 203 14.57 -0.05 -16.42
N PRO A 204 15.61 0.55 -17.04
CA PRO A 204 16.88 -0.13 -17.23
C PRO A 204 17.57 -0.44 -15.90
N GLU A 205 18.17 -1.63 -15.81
CA GLU A 205 18.93 -2.09 -14.65
C GLU A 205 20.34 -1.42 -14.49
N ASP A 206 20.66 -0.45 -15.36
CA ASP A 206 22.01 0.02 -15.67
C ASP A 206 22.62 1.08 -14.72
#